data_AF-A0A1Y1KH75-F1
#
_entry.id   AF-A0A1Y1KH75-F1
#
_cell.length_a   1.000
_cell.length_b   1.000
_cell.length_c   1.000
_cell.angle_alpha   90.00
_cell.angle_beta   90.00
_cell.angle_gamma   90.00
#
_symmetry.space_group_name_H-M   'P 1'
#
loop_
_entity.id
_entity.type
_entity.pdbx_description
1 polymer ?
#
loop_
_entity_poly.entity_id
_entity_poly.type
_entity_poly.pdbx_seq_one_letter_code
_entity_poly.pdbx_strand_id
1 'polypeptide(L)'
;MIDTILDWEASLPEDDLVMADYHSCVADLSIALGTTLQIVPSGNLPTFTKKYGGRLVIINLQPTKHDKKADLIIHSYVDEVLLKVMNCLQLEIPQYSEDLDPTKRRNDDIVEWNYLRLSINDMKNMYNAHTKRFKKIKLERKLKRENEDEIKKEEKKFKEEDSDQIVTPEVIVVE
;
A
#
# COMPACT_ATOMS: atom_id res chain seq x y z
N MET A 1 -5.29 -33.82 17.60
CA MET A 1 -4.87 -32.81 16.61
C MET A 1 -6.14 -32.14 16.10
N ILE A 2 -6.20 -30.82 16.14
CA ILE A 2 -7.32 -30.02 15.60
C ILE A 2 -6.82 -29.49 14.25
N ASP A 3 -7.68 -29.43 13.24
CA ASP A 3 -7.31 -28.83 11.94
C ASP A 3 -7.29 -27.30 12.02
N THR A 4 -6.66 -26.67 11.02
CA THR A 4 -6.51 -25.21 10.94
C THR A 4 -7.43 -24.58 9.89
N ILE A 5 -8.43 -25.33 9.40
CA ILE A 5 -9.35 -24.85 8.37
C ILE A 5 -10.44 -24.02 9.06
N LEU A 6 -10.62 -22.78 8.60
CA LEU A 6 -11.61 -21.88 9.15
C LEU A 6 -12.97 -22.08 8.48
N ASP A 7 -14.02 -22.24 9.30
CA ASP A 7 -15.41 -22.15 8.84
C ASP A 7 -15.86 -20.67 8.77
N TRP A 8 -17.02 -20.41 8.17
CA TRP A 8 -17.53 -19.04 7.94
C TRP A 8 -17.68 -18.19 9.20
N GLU A 9 -17.97 -18.81 10.34
CA GLU A 9 -18.13 -18.16 11.64
C GLU A 9 -16.84 -18.11 12.45
N ALA A 10 -15.77 -18.77 11.98
CA ALA A 10 -14.51 -18.83 12.69
C ALA A 10 -13.74 -17.50 12.55
N SER A 11 -13.21 -17.02 13.67
CA SER A 11 -12.26 -15.91 13.67
C SER A 11 -10.93 -16.35 13.08
N LEU A 12 -10.25 -15.43 12.37
CA LEU A 12 -8.88 -15.65 11.95
C LEU A 12 -7.94 -15.79 13.16
N PRO A 13 -6.85 -16.57 13.05
CA PRO A 13 -5.80 -16.61 14.05
C PRO A 13 -5.25 -15.20 14.31
N GLU A 14 -5.29 -14.78 15.59
CA GLU A 14 -4.98 -13.40 15.98
C GLU A 14 -3.53 -13.03 15.67
N ASP A 15 -2.58 -13.92 16.01
CA ASP A 15 -1.16 -13.68 15.82
C ASP A 15 -0.81 -13.49 14.33
N ASP A 16 -1.32 -14.36 13.44
CA ASP A 16 -1.14 -14.25 11.98
C ASP A 16 -1.77 -12.98 11.42
N LEU A 17 -2.99 -12.64 11.85
CA LEU A 17 -3.69 -11.46 11.37
C LEU A 17 -2.99 -10.17 11.79
N VAL A 18 -2.55 -10.08 13.05
CA VAL A 18 -1.80 -8.93 13.58
C VAL A 18 -0.48 -8.78 12.83
N MET A 19 0.22 -9.89 12.59
CA MET A 19 1.47 -9.87 11.86
C MET A 19 1.29 -9.40 10.41
N ALA A 20 0.26 -9.90 9.73
CA ALA A 20 -0.09 -9.48 8.37
C ALA A 20 -0.51 -8.00 8.30
N ASP A 21 -1.24 -7.49 9.31
CA ASP A 21 -1.60 -6.07 9.42
C ASP A 21 -0.37 -5.18 9.53
N TYR A 22 0.57 -5.51 10.43
CA TYR A 22 1.79 -4.74 10.59
C TYR A 22 2.65 -4.73 9.32
N HIS A 23 2.84 -5.89 8.68
CA HIS A 23 3.58 -5.95 7.41
C HIS A 23 2.91 -5.12 6.32
N SER A 24 1.59 -5.21 6.20
CA SER A 24 0.84 -4.43 5.23
C SER A 24 0.97 -2.93 5.46
N CYS A 25 1.01 -2.48 6.72
CA CYS A 25 1.18 -1.07 7.06
C CYS A 25 2.59 -0.52 6.83
N VAL A 26 3.62 -1.38 6.91
CA VAL A 26 5.04 -0.97 6.77
C VAL A 26 5.54 -1.11 5.33
N ALA A 27 4.98 -2.03 4.56
CA ALA A 27 5.34 -2.24 3.17
C ALA A 27 5.25 -0.94 2.35
N ASP A 28 6.18 -0.76 1.43
CA ASP A 28 6.15 0.27 0.40
C ASP A 28 5.47 -0.21 -0.89
N LEU A 29 5.34 -1.53 -1.06
CA LEU A 29 4.65 -2.19 -2.16
C LEU A 29 3.87 -3.42 -1.64
N SER A 30 2.60 -3.52 -2.02
CA SER A 30 1.79 -4.72 -1.83
C SER A 30 1.27 -5.21 -3.17
N ILE A 31 1.36 -6.51 -3.40
CA ILE A 31 0.95 -7.18 -4.63
C ILE A 31 -0.09 -8.23 -4.28
N ALA A 32 -1.32 -8.06 -4.79
CA ALA A 32 -2.39 -9.04 -4.66
C ALA A 32 -2.41 -9.93 -5.91
N LEU A 33 -2.18 -11.23 -5.74
CA LEU A 33 -2.12 -12.22 -6.82
C LEU A 33 -3.34 -13.16 -6.74
N GLY A 34 -4.13 -13.26 -7.81
CA GLY A 34 -5.17 -14.28 -7.94
C GLY A 34 -6.29 -14.22 -6.89
N THR A 35 -6.59 -13.04 -6.33
CA THR A 35 -7.63 -12.85 -5.31
C THR A 35 -8.58 -11.73 -5.69
N THR A 36 -9.88 -11.93 -5.43
CA THR A 36 -10.93 -10.92 -5.63
C THR A 36 -10.97 -9.87 -4.51
N LEU A 37 -10.22 -10.09 -3.42
CA LEU A 37 -10.15 -9.23 -2.22
C LEU A 37 -11.51 -9.02 -1.52
N GLN A 38 -12.46 -9.95 -1.68
CA GLN A 38 -13.81 -9.78 -1.14
C GLN A 38 -13.92 -10.13 0.35
N ILE A 39 -13.20 -11.14 0.81
CA ILE A 39 -13.24 -11.65 2.18
C ILE A 39 -12.56 -10.67 3.13
N VAL A 40 -13.24 -10.31 4.22
CA VAL A 40 -12.76 -9.37 5.23
C VAL A 40 -12.46 -10.14 6.51
N PRO A 41 -11.37 -9.84 7.23
CA PRO A 41 -10.44 -8.73 7.05
C PRO A 41 -9.35 -8.92 5.98
N SER A 42 -9.06 -10.13 5.51
CA SER A 42 -7.87 -10.44 4.68
C SER A 42 -7.75 -9.60 3.40
N GLY A 43 -8.85 -9.37 2.68
CA GLY A 43 -8.89 -8.58 1.45
C GLY A 43 -8.57 -7.10 1.64
N ASN A 44 -8.71 -6.57 2.87
CA ASN A 44 -8.36 -5.18 3.16
C ASN A 44 -6.86 -4.97 3.36
N LEU A 45 -6.10 -6.01 3.71
CA LEU A 45 -4.70 -5.93 4.09
C LEU A 45 -3.84 -5.20 3.03
N PRO A 46 -3.92 -5.52 1.72
CA PRO A 46 -3.12 -4.82 0.69
C PRO A 46 -3.43 -3.32 0.59
N THR A 47 -4.63 -2.89 1.02
CA THR A 47 -5.02 -1.48 1.01
C THR A 47 -4.35 -0.67 2.11
N PHE A 48 -3.84 -1.31 3.16
CA PHE A 48 -3.10 -0.63 4.22
C PHE A 48 -1.77 -0.11 3.70
N THR A 49 -1.08 -0.85 2.85
CA THR A 49 0.14 -0.36 2.19
C THR A 49 -0.10 0.97 1.49
N LYS A 50 -1.18 1.05 0.71
CA LYS A 50 -1.60 2.31 0.06
C LYS A 50 -1.93 3.42 1.06
N LYS A 51 -2.64 3.10 2.14
CA LYS A 51 -3.01 4.04 3.21
C LYS A 51 -1.79 4.66 3.90
N TYR A 52 -0.71 3.89 4.06
CA TYR A 52 0.54 4.33 4.68
C TYR A 52 1.58 4.84 3.68
N GLY A 53 1.18 5.12 2.44
CA GLY A 53 2.01 5.82 1.45
C GLY A 53 2.81 4.91 0.51
N GLY A 54 2.66 3.59 0.64
CA GLY A 54 3.12 2.62 -0.34
C GLY A 54 2.21 2.52 -1.57
N ARG A 55 2.48 1.53 -2.42
CA ARG A 55 1.75 1.26 -3.65
C ARG A 55 1.04 -0.09 -3.61
N LEU A 56 -0.09 -0.18 -4.29
CA LEU A 56 -0.87 -1.41 -4.42
C LEU A 56 -0.91 -1.85 -5.89
N VAL A 57 -0.47 -3.07 -6.16
CA VAL A 57 -0.58 -3.73 -7.46
C VAL A 57 -1.54 -4.91 -7.34
N ILE A 58 -2.45 -5.04 -8.30
CA ILE A 58 -3.42 -6.14 -8.34
C ILE A 58 -3.24 -6.91 -9.65
N ILE A 59 -3.06 -8.23 -9.55
CA ILE A 59 -2.94 -9.14 -10.68
C ILE A 59 -4.05 -10.17 -10.56
N ASN A 60 -5.11 -10.00 -11.35
CA ASN A 60 -6.26 -10.90 -11.34
C ASN A 60 -7.02 -10.83 -12.68
N LEU A 61 -7.55 -11.98 -13.12
CA LEU A 61 -8.36 -12.05 -14.35
C LEU A 61 -9.69 -11.32 -14.20
N GLN A 62 -10.29 -11.37 -13.01
CA GLN A 62 -11.58 -10.76 -12.71
C GLN A 62 -11.41 -9.42 -11.97
N PRO A 63 -12.39 -8.51 -12.05
CA PRO A 63 -12.42 -7.31 -11.22
C PRO A 63 -12.34 -7.63 -9.73
N THR A 64 -11.67 -6.76 -8.96
CA THR A 64 -11.52 -6.94 -7.51
C THR A 64 -12.25 -5.86 -6.73
N LYS A 65 -12.50 -6.11 -5.44
CA LYS A 65 -13.15 -5.15 -4.54
C LYS A 65 -12.39 -3.82 -4.42
N HIS A 66 -11.08 -3.81 -4.68
CA HIS A 66 -10.20 -2.67 -4.40
C HIS A 66 -9.49 -2.11 -5.62
N ASP A 67 -9.97 -2.39 -6.83
CA ASP A 67 -9.41 -1.87 -8.09
C ASP A 67 -9.21 -0.33 -8.05
N LYS A 68 -10.19 0.42 -7.53
CA LYS A 68 -10.10 1.90 -7.42
C LYS A 68 -8.96 2.42 -6.54
N LYS A 69 -8.39 1.57 -5.67
CA LYS A 69 -7.27 1.93 -4.78
C LYS A 69 -5.92 1.53 -5.34
N ALA A 70 -5.89 0.66 -6.36
CA ALA A 70 -4.66 0.15 -6.93
C ALA A 70 -3.93 1.23 -7.74
N ASP A 71 -2.60 1.20 -7.66
CA ASP A 71 -1.69 1.98 -8.50
C ASP A 71 -1.50 1.32 -9.88
N LEU A 72 -1.62 0.00 -9.95
CA LEU A 72 -1.54 -0.78 -11.18
C LEU A 72 -2.45 -2.00 -11.08
N ILE A 73 -3.20 -2.26 -12.14
CA ILE A 73 -4.04 -3.45 -12.28
C ILE A 73 -3.61 -4.18 -13.55
N ILE A 74 -3.37 -5.48 -13.44
CA ILE A 74 -2.99 -6.35 -14.55
C ILE A 74 -4.02 -7.47 -14.67
N HIS A 75 -4.77 -7.46 -15.77
CA HIS A 75 -5.73 -8.52 -16.11
C HIS A 75 -5.08 -9.59 -16.98
N SER A 76 -4.32 -10.48 -16.34
CA SER A 76 -3.72 -11.65 -17.02
C SER A 76 -3.55 -12.82 -16.06
N TYR A 77 -3.13 -13.96 -16.60
CA TYR A 77 -2.68 -15.11 -15.82
C TYR A 77 -1.46 -14.72 -14.97
N VAL A 78 -1.51 -15.05 -13.68
CA VAL A 78 -0.45 -14.72 -12.72
C VAL A 78 0.89 -15.31 -13.16
N ASP A 79 0.89 -16.53 -13.68
CA ASP A 79 2.10 -17.22 -14.13
C ASP A 79 2.82 -16.48 -15.25
N GLU A 80 2.10 -15.95 -16.24
CA GLU A 80 2.69 -15.17 -17.33
C GLU A 80 3.31 -13.86 -16.81
N VAL A 81 2.63 -13.22 -15.85
CA VAL A 81 3.12 -11.98 -15.24
C VAL A 81 4.37 -12.26 -14.42
N LEU A 82 4.35 -13.28 -13.56
CA LEU A 82 5.50 -13.65 -12.73
C LEU A 82 6.68 -14.11 -13.58
N LEU A 83 6.46 -14.86 -14.66
CA LEU A 83 7.54 -15.24 -15.58
C LEU A 83 8.23 -14.01 -16.17
N LYS A 84 7.45 -13.02 -16.62
CA LYS A 84 7.99 -11.75 -17.13
C LYS A 84 8.72 -10.97 -16.04
N VAL A 85 8.19 -10.91 -14.83
CA VAL A 85 8.83 -10.24 -13.68
C VAL A 85 10.16 -10.91 -13.33
N MET A 86 10.20 -12.23 -13.24
CA MET A 86 11.41 -13.00 -12.94
C MET A 86 12.48 -12.79 -14.02
N ASN A 87 12.09 -12.79 -15.30
CA ASN A 87 12.99 -12.45 -16.41
C ASN A 87 13.55 -11.02 -16.29
N CYS A 88 12.71 -10.04 -15.93
CA CYS A 88 13.16 -8.66 -15.71
C CYS A 88 14.11 -8.53 -14.50
N LEU A 89 13.88 -9.31 -13.45
CA LEU A 89 14.73 -9.36 -12.24
C LEU A 89 15.98 -10.22 -12.44
N GLN A 90 16.11 -10.92 -13.57
CA GLN A 90 17.21 -11.86 -13.86
C GLN A 90 17.28 -12.99 -12.82
N LEU A 91 16.13 -13.49 -12.39
CA LEU A 91 16.00 -14.60 -11.46
C LEU A 91 15.40 -15.81 -12.17
N GLU A 92 16.00 -16.98 -11.96
CA GLU A 92 15.45 -18.24 -12.45
C GLU A 92 14.36 -18.75 -11.50
N ILE A 93 13.28 -19.31 -12.06
CA ILE A 93 12.25 -20.00 -11.29
C ILE A 93 12.78 -21.41 -10.99
N PRO A 94 12.99 -21.79 -9.72
CA PRO A 94 13.54 -23.10 -9.38
C PRO A 94 12.56 -24.22 -9.76
N GLN A 95 13.10 -25.36 -10.17
CA GLN A 95 12.31 -26.58 -10.37
C GLN A 95 11.81 -27.09 -9.01
N TYR A 96 10.57 -27.56 -8.98
CA TYR A 96 9.99 -28.18 -7.80
C TYR A 96 10.75 -29.48 -7.45
N SER A 97 10.95 -29.71 -6.15
CA SER A 97 11.50 -30.95 -5.62
C SER A 97 10.70 -31.40 -4.40
N GLU A 98 10.22 -32.65 -4.40
CA GLU A 98 9.44 -33.23 -3.30
C GLU A 98 10.20 -33.23 -1.97
N ASP A 99 11.54 -33.33 -2.01
CA ASP A 99 12.38 -33.35 -0.80
C ASP A 99 12.33 -32.03 -0.02
N LEU A 100 12.10 -30.92 -0.72
CA LEU A 100 11.98 -29.59 -0.13
C LEU A 100 10.55 -29.28 0.32
N ASP A 101 9.57 -30.07 -0.11
CA ASP A 101 8.16 -29.85 0.18
C ASP A 101 7.85 -30.19 1.65
N PRO A 102 7.56 -29.19 2.49
CA PRO A 102 7.30 -29.43 3.90
C PRO A 102 6.00 -30.20 4.15
N THR A 103 5.11 -30.31 3.15
CA THR A 103 3.87 -31.11 3.24
C THR A 103 4.10 -32.60 2.95
N LYS A 104 5.24 -32.96 2.34
CA LYS A 104 5.61 -34.34 1.98
C LYS A 104 6.57 -34.98 2.97
N ARG A 105 7.13 -34.20 3.91
CA ARG A 105 8.02 -34.70 4.97
C ARG A 105 7.29 -35.73 5.83
N ARG A 106 7.86 -36.94 5.93
CA ARG A 106 7.32 -38.06 6.72
C ARG A 106 7.75 -38.06 8.19
N ASN A 107 8.69 -37.20 8.58
CA ASN A 107 9.26 -37.20 9.94
C ASN A 107 8.35 -36.46 10.92
N ASP A 108 8.24 -36.99 12.14
CA ASP A 108 7.45 -36.49 13.30
C ASP A 108 7.86 -35.08 13.83
N ASP A 109 8.70 -34.35 13.10
CA ASP A 109 9.07 -32.99 13.46
C ASP A 109 7.87 -32.07 13.18
N ILE A 110 7.19 -31.64 14.24
CA ILE A 110 6.11 -30.67 14.16
C ILE A 110 6.66 -29.39 13.52
N VAL A 111 6.31 -29.15 12.25
CA VAL A 111 6.59 -27.87 11.59
C VAL A 111 5.66 -26.83 12.21
N GLU A 112 6.21 -25.97 13.05
CA GLU A 112 5.49 -24.83 13.58
C GLU A 112 5.41 -23.75 12.49
N TRP A 113 4.25 -23.70 11.84
CA TRP A 113 3.94 -22.74 10.79
C TRP A 113 3.60 -21.34 11.33
N ASN A 114 3.40 -21.23 12.64
CA ASN A 114 3.01 -20.00 13.30
C ASN A 114 4.23 -19.08 13.49
N TYR A 115 3.99 -17.78 13.43
CA TYR A 115 5.02 -16.80 13.77
C TYR A 115 5.41 -16.93 15.26
N LEU A 116 6.72 -16.91 15.52
CA LEU A 116 7.22 -16.80 16.89
C LEU A 116 6.81 -15.45 17.49
N ARG A 117 6.32 -15.45 18.74
CA ARG A 117 5.91 -14.22 19.44
C ARG A 117 6.96 -13.11 19.46
N LEU A 118 8.25 -13.47 19.50
CA LEU A 118 9.36 -12.52 19.41
C LEU A 118 9.31 -11.72 18.10
N SER A 119 9.05 -12.39 16.97
CA SER A 119 8.95 -11.78 15.65
C SER A 119 7.78 -10.78 15.56
N ILE A 120 6.68 -11.05 16.26
CA ILE A 120 5.53 -10.15 16.34
C ILE A 120 5.90 -8.85 17.07
N ASN A 121 6.67 -8.93 18.16
CA ASN A 121 7.09 -7.75 18.92
C ASN A 121 8.06 -6.87 18.12
N ASP A 122 9.00 -7.48 17.41
CA ASP A 122 9.94 -6.76 16.54
C ASP A 122 9.19 -6.02 15.42
N MET A 123 8.22 -6.71 14.81
CA MET A 123 7.36 -6.11 13.80
C MET A 123 6.50 -4.99 14.36
N LYS A 124 5.95 -5.14 15.57
CA LYS A 124 5.19 -4.09 16.25
C LYS A 124 6.04 -2.84 16.47
N ASN A 125 7.31 -2.99 16.84
CA ASN A 125 8.24 -1.88 16.99
C ASN A 125 8.49 -1.16 15.66
N MET A 126 8.72 -1.94 14.59
CA MET A 126 8.90 -1.40 13.24
C MET A 126 7.63 -0.66 12.76
N TYR A 127 6.44 -1.24 12.98
CA TYR A 127 5.16 -0.60 12.69
C TYR A 127 4.96 0.73 13.44
N ASN A 128 5.28 0.75 14.73
CA ASN A 128 5.18 1.96 15.55
C ASN A 128 6.12 3.06 15.06
N ALA A 129 7.38 2.70 14.74
CA ALA A 129 8.36 3.63 14.19
C ALA A 129 7.91 4.17 12.82
N HIS A 130 7.44 3.28 11.93
CA HIS A 130 6.91 3.64 10.61
C HIS A 130 5.72 4.59 10.73
N THR A 131 4.74 4.27 11.58
CA THR A 131 3.54 5.08 11.78
C THR A 131 3.86 6.48 12.32
N LYS A 132 4.81 6.59 13.27
CA LYS A 132 5.28 7.89 13.77
C LYS A 132 5.91 8.71 12.66
N ARG A 133 6.81 8.09 11.86
CA ARG A 133 7.46 8.74 10.72
C ARG A 133 6.45 9.19 9.66
N PHE A 134 5.50 8.31 9.30
CA PHE A 134 4.45 8.61 8.33
C PHE A 134 3.57 9.80 8.77
N LYS A 135 3.13 9.82 10.04
CA LYS A 135 2.35 10.93 10.59
C LYS A 135 3.12 12.25 10.53
N LYS A 136 4.41 12.25 10.89
CA LYS A 136 5.29 13.42 10.80
C LYS A 136 5.38 13.93 9.35
N ILE A 137 5.72 13.06 8.40
CA ILE A 137 5.83 13.42 6.97
C ILE A 137 4.50 13.94 6.43
N LYS A 138 3.37 13.31 6.80
CA LYS A 138 2.04 13.73 6.38
C LYS A 138 1.69 15.13 6.90
N LEU A 139 2.03 15.43 8.15
CA LEU A 139 1.83 16.76 8.75
C LEU A 139 2.70 17.83 8.06
N GLU A 140 3.99 17.54 7.85
CA GLU A 140 4.91 18.45 7.15
C GLU A 140 4.43 18.75 5.72
N ARG A 141 3.94 17.74 4.99
CA ARG A 141 3.36 17.92 3.66
C ARG A 141 2.08 18.77 3.68
N LYS A 142 1.27 18.65 4.75
CA LYS A 142 0.06 19.46 4.92
C LYS A 142 0.41 20.94 5.15
N LEU A 143 1.31 21.21 6.10
CA LEU A 143 1.80 22.55 6.42
C LEU A 143 2.42 23.24 5.20
N LYS A 144 3.23 22.52 4.41
CA LYS A 144 3.81 23.07 3.17
C LYS A 144 2.75 23.50 2.16
N ARG A 145 1.69 22.69 1.97
CA ARG A 145 0.58 23.03 1.06
C ARG A 145 -0.19 24.25 1.53
N GLU A 146 -0.46 24.33 2.83
CA GLU A 146 -1.15 25.49 3.43
C GLU A 146 -0.34 26.78 3.22
N ASN A 147 0.98 26.75 3.47
CA ASN A 147 1.87 27.88 3.21
C ASN A 147 1.93 28.26 1.71
N GLU A 148 2.02 27.28 0.81
CA GLU A 148 2.01 27.55 -0.65
C GLU A 148 0.69 28.18 -1.12
N ASP A 149 -0.44 27.77 -0.54
CA ASP A 149 -1.75 28.33 -0.85
C ASP A 149 -1.92 29.75 -0.26
N GLU A 150 -1.30 30.05 0.88
CA GLU A 150 -1.24 31.40 1.45
C GLU A 150 -0.43 32.35 0.58
N ILE A 151 0.79 31.94 0.17
CA ILE A 151 1.64 32.76 -0.72
C ILE A 151 0.90 33.06 -2.04
N LYS A 152 0.25 32.07 -2.65
CA LYS A 152 -0.54 32.28 -3.88
C LYS A 152 -1.72 33.22 -3.70
N LYS A 153 -2.32 33.29 -2.50
CA LYS A 153 -3.40 34.25 -2.20
C LYS A 153 -2.84 35.67 -2.05
N GLU A 154 -1.71 35.83 -1.38
CA GLU A 154 -1.03 37.11 -1.24
C GLU A 154 -0.57 37.66 -2.59
N GLU A 155 0.03 36.82 -3.44
CA GLU A 155 0.43 37.20 -4.81
C GLU A 155 -0.75 37.62 -5.69
N LYS A 156 -1.93 37.00 -5.52
CA LYS A 156 -3.15 37.38 -6.24
C LYS A 156 -3.68 38.74 -5.77
N LYS A 157 -3.72 38.97 -4.45
CA LYS A 157 -4.13 40.26 -3.89
C LYS A 157 -3.24 41.40 -4.39
N PHE A 158 -1.92 41.20 -4.38
CA PHE A 158 -0.97 42.20 -4.85
C PHE A 158 -1.18 42.55 -6.34
N LYS A 159 -1.47 41.54 -7.18
CA LYS A 159 -1.76 41.76 -8.61
C LYS A 159 -3.10 42.46 -8.87
N GLU A 160 -4.12 42.21 -8.05
CA GLU A 160 -5.41 42.90 -8.12
C GLU A 160 -5.25 44.37 -7.70
N GLU A 161 -4.51 44.64 -6.61
CA GLU A 161 -4.22 46.00 -6.12
C GLU A 161 -3.39 46.83 -7.12
N ASP A 162 -2.42 46.24 -7.82
CA ASP A 162 -1.65 46.89 -8.89
C ASP A 162 -2.50 47.18 -10.15
N SER A 163 -3.51 46.33 -10.43
CA SER A 163 -4.38 46.52 -11.60
C SER A 163 -5.42 47.63 -11.43
N ASP A 164 -5.89 47.85 -10.19
CA ASP A 164 -6.84 48.91 -9.86
C ASP A 164 -6.19 50.32 -9.79
N GLN A 165 -4.86 50.41 -9.72
CA GLN A 165 -4.13 51.69 -9.74
C GLN A 165 -3.83 52.22 -11.16
N ILE A 166 -4.13 51.46 -12.21
CA ILE A 166 -3.92 51.86 -13.62
C ILE A 166 -5.26 52.24 -14.26
N VAL A 167 -5.87 53.36 -13.86
CA VAL A 167 -7.05 53.92 -14.54
C VAL A 167 -6.77 55.34 -15.04
N THR A 168 -6.48 55.38 -16.35
CA THR A 168 -6.57 56.43 -17.39
C THR A 168 -5.82 57.78 -17.23
N PRO A 169 -4.92 58.15 -18.18
CA PRO A 169 -4.52 59.54 -18.34
C PRO A 169 -5.68 60.36 -18.94
N GLU A 170 -5.97 61.52 -18.34
CA GLU A 170 -6.91 62.52 -18.88
C GLU A 170 -6.50 62.91 -20.30
N VAL A 171 -7.39 62.64 -21.26
CA VAL A 171 -7.22 63.12 -22.64
C VAL A 171 -7.57 64.61 -22.66
N ILE A 172 -6.54 65.46 -22.60
CA ILE A 172 -6.67 66.90 -22.84
C ILE A 172 -6.83 67.09 -24.34
N VAL A 173 -8.06 67.39 -24.79
CA VAL A 173 -8.32 67.85 -26.16
C VAL A 173 -8.07 69.35 -26.19
N VAL A 174 -7.04 69.77 -26.93
CA VAL A 174 -6.74 71.18 -27.22
C VAL A 174 -7.44 71.54 -28.54
N GLU A 175 -8.06 72.72 -28.56
CA GLU A 175 -8.97 73.30 -29.57
C GLU A 175 -8.59 73.12 -31.05
#